data_AF-X1BI94-F1
#
_entry.id   AF-X1BI94-F1
#
_cell.length_a   1.000
_cell.length_b   1.000
_cell.length_c   1.000
_cell.angle_alpha   90.00
_cell.angle_beta   90.00
_cell.angle_gamma   90.00
#
_symmetry.space_group_name_H-M   'P 1'
#
loop_
_entity.id
_entity.type
_entity.pdbx_description
1 polymer ?
#
loop_
_entity_poly.entity_id
_entity_poly.type
_entity_poly.pdbx_seq_one_letter_code
_entity_poly.pdbx_strand_id
1 'polypeptide(L)'
;MRVTVDKDPTSELRILMSYYNTRWISQTRFEACQSVGGEGHHFIAYGLPITQEQAIELRRWLEDDPVRIKFDEDPKGKPMQVLYTKREEARIFPLDERDFLMKPWWSMNPKRN
;
A
#
# COMPACT_ATOMS: atom_id res chain seq x y z
N MET A 1 -6.93 -3.63 -15.14
CA MET A 1 -6.35 -2.49 -14.40
C MET A 1 -5.63 -2.99 -13.15
N ARG A 2 -4.66 -2.24 -12.62
CA ARG A 2 -4.02 -2.50 -11.32
C ARG A 2 -4.39 -1.38 -10.36
N VAL A 3 -4.75 -1.72 -9.13
CA VAL A 3 -4.94 -0.76 -8.03
C VAL A 3 -3.87 -1.01 -6.99
N THR A 4 -3.16 0.05 -6.64
CA THR A 4 -2.16 0.05 -5.56
C THR A 4 -2.62 1.03 -4.50
N VAL A 5 -2.69 0.56 -3.26
CA VAL A 5 -3.00 1.35 -2.08
C VAL A 5 -1.77 1.38 -1.21
N ASP A 6 -1.34 2.58 -0.85
CA ASP A 6 -0.24 2.85 0.05
C ASP A 6 -0.79 3.29 1.42
N LYS A 7 -0.23 2.72 2.48
CA LYS A 7 -0.58 3.02 3.85
C LYS A 7 0.67 3.28 4.65
N ASP A 8 0.88 4.55 4.93
CA ASP A 8 1.81 5.01 5.96
C ASP A 8 1.46 4.42 7.33
N PRO A 9 2.38 4.45 8.30
CA PRO A 9 2.16 3.85 9.61
C PRO A 9 0.93 4.47 10.28
N THR A 10 -0.14 3.69 10.35
CA THR A 10 -1.38 4.01 11.05
C THR A 10 -1.67 2.91 12.09
N SER A 11 -2.89 2.85 12.62
CA SER A 11 -3.26 1.75 13.50
C SER A 11 -3.27 0.42 12.75
N GLU A 12 -2.88 -0.67 13.44
CA GLU A 12 -2.93 -2.05 12.91
C GLU A 12 -4.31 -2.38 12.33
N LEU A 13 -5.39 -1.90 12.96
CA LEU A 13 -6.75 -2.06 12.48
C LEU A 13 -6.97 -1.44 11.09
N ARG A 14 -6.45 -0.23 10.82
CA ARG A 14 -6.60 0.43 9.52
C ARG A 14 -5.80 -0.29 8.43
N ILE A 15 -4.62 -0.81 8.79
CA ILE A 15 -3.78 -1.61 7.90
C ILE A 15 -4.51 -2.91 7.55
N LEU A 16 -5.06 -3.62 8.54
CA LEU A 16 -5.85 -4.84 8.34
C LEU A 16 -7.11 -4.61 7.52
N MET A 17 -7.87 -3.55 7.80
CA MET A 17 -9.04 -3.17 6.99
C MET A 17 -8.63 -2.97 5.52
N SER A 18 -7.53 -2.28 5.27
CA SER A 18 -7.03 -2.02 3.92
C SER A 18 -6.58 -3.31 3.23
N TYR A 19 -5.91 -4.21 3.96
CA TYR A 19 -5.54 -5.54 3.47
C TYR A 19 -6.78 -6.33 3.03
N TYR A 20 -7.77 -6.49 3.91
CA TYR A 20 -8.96 -7.30 3.61
C TYR A 20 -9.82 -6.68 2.51
N ASN A 21 -10.05 -5.36 2.54
CA ASN A 21 -10.83 -4.68 1.51
C ASN A 21 -10.17 -4.83 0.14
N THR A 22 -8.86 -4.58 0.04
CA THR A 22 -8.13 -4.69 -1.22
C THR A 22 -8.08 -6.14 -1.73
N ARG A 23 -7.89 -7.10 -0.82
CA ARG A 23 -7.92 -8.53 -1.14
C ARG A 23 -9.30 -8.97 -1.64
N TRP A 24 -10.38 -8.52 -1.00
CA TRP A 24 -11.75 -8.83 -1.41
C TRP A 24 -12.05 -8.35 -2.83
N ILE A 25 -11.62 -7.13 -3.15
CA ILE A 25 -11.80 -6.56 -4.49
C ILE A 25 -11.00 -7.32 -5.55
N SER A 26 -9.83 -7.87 -5.18
CA SER A 26 -8.85 -8.37 -6.14
C SER A 26 -9.31 -9.54 -7.03
N GLN A 27 -10.34 -10.31 -6.64
CA GLN A 27 -10.97 -11.48 -7.32
C GLN A 27 -10.06 -12.58 -7.91
N THR A 28 -8.78 -12.31 -8.19
CA THR A 28 -7.86 -13.10 -9.00
C THR A 28 -6.45 -13.09 -8.42
N ARG A 29 -5.86 -11.91 -8.18
CA ARG A 29 -4.49 -11.79 -7.66
C ARG A 29 -4.33 -10.56 -6.78
N PHE A 30 -3.76 -10.81 -5.61
CA PHE A 30 -3.49 -9.83 -4.56
C PHE A 30 -2.07 -10.00 -4.03
N GLU A 31 -1.40 -8.89 -3.77
CA GLU A 31 -0.10 -8.84 -3.11
C GLU A 31 -0.12 -7.79 -2.01
N ALA A 32 0.49 -8.10 -0.87
CA ALA A 32 0.77 -7.15 0.19
C ALA A 32 2.27 -7.12 0.44
N CYS A 33 2.85 -5.94 0.63
CA CYS A 33 4.26 -5.81 0.96
C CYS A 33 4.55 -4.65 1.89
N GLN A 34 5.68 -4.74 2.60
CA GLN A 34 6.19 -3.64 3.42
C GLN A 34 7.31 -2.91 2.69
N SER A 35 7.39 -1.59 2.89
CA SER A 35 8.53 -0.79 2.47
C SER A 35 9.76 -1.10 3.33
N VAL A 36 10.96 -0.85 2.79
CA VAL A 36 12.23 -1.11 3.49
C VAL A 36 12.36 -0.33 4.79
N GLY A 37 11.72 0.84 4.87
CA GLY A 37 11.68 1.63 6.09
C GLY A 37 10.86 0.99 7.22
N GLY A 38 10.13 -0.10 6.94
CA GLY A 38 9.31 -0.84 7.90
C GLY A 38 8.01 -0.15 8.30
N GLU A 39 7.74 1.03 7.74
CA GLU A 39 6.63 1.89 8.15
C GLU A 39 5.47 1.88 7.13
N GLY A 40 5.80 1.81 5.84
CA GLY A 40 4.81 1.83 4.76
C GLY A 40 4.35 0.43 4.37
N HIS A 41 3.05 0.26 4.18
CA HIS A 41 2.42 -0.97 3.68
C HIS A 41 1.78 -0.71 2.32
N HIS A 42 2.04 -1.59 1.36
CA HIS A 42 1.48 -1.50 0.03
C HIS A 42 0.59 -2.71 -0.24
N PHE A 43 -0.64 -2.45 -0.69
CA PHE A 43 -1.60 -3.47 -1.09
C PHE A 43 -1.89 -3.32 -2.58
N ILE A 44 -1.79 -4.42 -3.32
CA ILE A 44 -1.88 -4.41 -4.77
C ILE A 44 -2.91 -5.42 -5.24
N ALA A 45 -3.96 -4.93 -5.90
CA ALA A 45 -4.96 -5.73 -6.58
C ALA A 45 -4.72 -5.67 -8.11
N TYR A 46 -4.65 -6.83 -8.75
CA TYR A 46 -4.37 -6.96 -10.17
C TYR A 46 -5.60 -7.41 -10.96
N GLY A 47 -5.59 -7.15 -12.28
CA GLY A 47 -6.57 -7.73 -13.21
C GLY A 47 -7.99 -7.16 -13.09
N LEU A 48 -8.19 -6.04 -12.40
CA LEU A 48 -9.52 -5.48 -12.16
C LEU A 48 -10.15 -4.98 -13.49
N PRO A 49 -11.40 -5.33 -13.80
CA PRO A 49 -12.12 -4.90 -15.01
C PRO A 49 -12.74 -3.51 -14.82
N ILE A 50 -11.91 -2.52 -14.46
CA ILE A 50 -12.32 -1.14 -14.15
C ILE A 50 -11.52 -0.12 -14.96
N THR A 51 -12.07 1.07 -15.17
CA THR A 51 -11.38 2.20 -15.81
C THR A 51 -10.37 2.86 -14.87
N GLN A 52 -9.57 3.79 -15.37
CA GLN A 52 -8.62 4.55 -14.55
C GLN A 52 -9.33 5.45 -13.55
N GLU A 53 -10.42 6.10 -13.95
CA GLU A 53 -11.25 6.94 -13.09
C GLU A 53 -11.86 6.11 -11.96
N GLN A 54 -12.40 4.94 -12.28
CA GLN A 54 -12.90 3.99 -11.28
C GLN A 54 -11.80 3.50 -10.33
N ALA A 55 -10.58 3.31 -10.83
CA ALA A 55 -9.44 2.96 -10.00
C ALA A 55 -9.04 4.08 -9.02
N ILE A 56 -9.15 5.35 -9.44
CA ILE A 56 -8.93 6.52 -8.59
C ILE A 56 -9.99 6.61 -7.50
N GLU A 57 -11.28 6.47 -7.85
CA GLU A 57 -12.38 6.45 -6.89
C GLU A 57 -12.23 5.32 -5.87
N LEU A 58 -11.82 4.14 -6.34
CA LEU A 58 -11.59 3.00 -5.46
C LEU A 58 -10.44 3.25 -4.48
N ARG A 59 -9.38 3.91 -4.92
CA ARG A 59 -8.25 4.31 -4.06
C ARG A 59 -8.66 5.35 -3.02
N ARG A 60 -9.54 6.29 -3.38
CA ARG A 60 -10.15 7.23 -2.42
C ARG A 60 -10.96 6.50 -1.35
N TRP A 61 -11.80 5.54 -1.76
CA TRP A 61 -12.59 4.72 -0.84
C TRP A 61 -11.71 3.88 0.09
N LEU A 62 -10.59 3.37 -0.41
CA LEU A 62 -9.58 2.65 0.36
C LEU A 62 -8.69 3.56 1.22
N GLU A 63 -8.94 4.86 1.25
CA GLU A 63 -8.15 5.89 1.96
C GLU A 63 -6.65 5.83 1.59
N ASP A 64 -6.31 5.62 0.31
CA ASP A 64 -4.94 5.69 -0.19
C ASP A 64 -4.31 7.07 0.05
N ASP A 65 -2.99 7.18 -0.01
CA ASP A 65 -2.26 8.43 0.17
C ASP A 65 -2.81 9.51 -0.80
N PRO A 66 -3.41 10.61 -0.27
CA PRO A 66 -4.01 11.65 -1.09
C PRO A 66 -3.00 12.35 -1.99
N VAL A 67 -1.71 12.37 -1.61
CA VAL A 67 -0.64 12.92 -2.45
C VAL A 67 -0.43 12.06 -3.70
N ARG A 68 -0.48 10.72 -3.55
CA ARG A 68 -0.38 9.79 -4.69
C ARG A 68 -1.59 9.92 -5.62
N ILE A 69 -2.80 9.97 -5.05
CA ILE A 69 -4.03 10.19 -5.82
C ILE A 69 -3.94 11.50 -6.61
N LYS A 70 -3.58 12.60 -5.95
CA LYS A 70 -3.44 13.92 -6.59
C LYS A 70 -2.42 13.90 -7.73
N PHE A 71 -1.32 13.16 -7.58
CA PHE A 71 -0.33 13.03 -8.65
C PHE A 71 -0.84 12.21 -9.85
N ASP A 72 -1.70 11.23 -9.63
CA ASP A 72 -2.29 10.46 -10.73
C ASP A 72 -3.42 11.22 -11.44
N GLU A 73 -4.02 12.21 -10.78
CA GLU A 73 -5.02 13.12 -11.36
C GLU A 73 -4.43 14.32 -12.11
N ASP A 74 -3.17 14.70 -11.83
CA ASP A 74 -2.51 15.82 -12.49
C ASP A 74 -1.59 15.34 -13.64
N PRO A 75 -2.00 15.49 -14.91
CA PRO A 75 -1.17 15.12 -16.07
C PRO A 75 0.03 16.06 -16.29
N LYS A 76 0.13 17.17 -15.56
CA LYS A 76 1.14 18.22 -15.77
C LYS A 76 2.08 18.35 -14.58
N GLY A 77 3.12 17.51 -14.53
CA GLY A 77 4.30 17.91 -13.75
C GLY A 77 5.20 16.85 -13.13
N LYS A 78 5.21 15.60 -13.58
CA LYS A 78 6.31 14.70 -13.23
C LYS A 78 7.15 14.28 -14.44
N PRO A 79 8.48 14.38 -14.38
CA PRO A 79 9.32 13.52 -15.21
C PRO A 79 8.93 12.07 -14.90
N MET A 80 8.77 11.25 -15.94
CA MET A 80 8.25 9.87 -15.90
C MET A 80 9.01 8.88 -14.99
N GLN A 81 9.97 9.32 -14.19
CA GLN A 81 10.91 8.42 -13.52
C GLN A 81 11.56 9.05 -12.26
N VAL A 82 10.77 9.34 -11.23
CA VAL A 82 11.28 9.45 -9.84
C VAL A 82 10.52 8.51 -8.88
N LEU A 83 9.46 7.85 -9.35
CA LEU A 83 8.82 6.74 -8.64
C LEU A 83 9.53 5.39 -8.85
N TYR A 84 10.55 5.35 -9.72
CA TYR A 84 11.33 4.15 -10.06
C TYR A 84 12.84 4.42 -10.18
N THR A 85 13.36 5.52 -9.61
CA THR A 85 14.80 5.52 -9.30
C THR A 85 15.00 4.37 -8.33
N LYS A 86 15.66 3.32 -8.83
CA LYS A 86 16.04 2.11 -8.12
C LYS A 86 16.53 2.52 -6.73
N ARG A 87 15.66 2.44 -5.71
CA ARG A 87 16.16 2.12 -4.38
C ARG A 87 16.66 0.71 -4.55
N GLU A 88 17.98 0.60 -4.71
CA GLU A 88 18.69 -0.66 -4.64
C GLU A 88 18.12 -1.40 -3.44
N GLU A 89 17.49 -2.54 -3.71
CA GLU A 89 16.94 -3.43 -2.70
C GLU A 89 15.76 -2.88 -1.88
N ALA A 90 14.69 -2.44 -2.56
CA ALA A 90 13.37 -2.64 -1.96
C ALA A 90 13.13 -4.14 -1.78
N ARG A 91 13.60 -4.71 -0.66
CA ARG A 91 13.18 -6.03 -0.21
C ARG A 91 11.69 -5.94 0.07
N ILE A 92 10.92 -6.29 -0.94
CA ILE A 92 9.48 -6.50 -0.86
C ILE A 92 9.33 -7.74 0.00
N PHE A 93 9.07 -7.55 1.29
CA PHE A 93 8.66 -8.66 2.15
C PHE A 93 7.20 -8.94 1.83
N PRO A 94 6.86 -10.06 1.20
CA PRO A 94 5.47 -10.43 1.02
C PRO A 94 4.85 -10.59 2.41
N LEU A 95 3.75 -9.90 2.65
CA LEU A 95 3.03 -9.97 3.92
C LEU A 95 1.78 -10.83 3.78
N ASP A 96 1.48 -11.59 4.82
CA ASP A 96 0.17 -12.19 5.05
C ASP A 96 -0.53 -11.53 6.26
N GLU A 97 -1.78 -11.94 6.52
CA GLU A 97 -2.60 -11.36 7.59
C GLU A 97 -1.94 -11.40 8.99
N ARG A 98 -1.07 -12.39 9.25
CA ARG A 98 -0.40 -12.59 10.54
C ARG A 98 0.71 -11.56 10.76
N ASP A 99 1.32 -11.06 9.69
CA ASP A 99 2.39 -10.08 9.78
C ASP A 99 1.89 -8.71 10.28
N PHE A 100 0.60 -8.43 10.15
CA PHE A 100 -0.02 -7.22 10.70
C PHE A 100 -0.52 -7.39 12.15
N LEU A 101 -0.71 -8.64 12.59
CA LEU A 101 -1.24 -8.99 13.92
C LEU A 101 -0.15 -9.27 14.95
N MET A 102 1.11 -9.30 14.52
CA MET A 102 2.25 -9.76 15.32
C MET A 102 3.30 -8.66 15.50
N LYS A 103 2.98 -7.66 16.31
CA LYS A 103 3.99 -7.08 17.20
C LYS A 103 3.73 -7.62 18.60
N PRO A 104 4.49 -8.63 19.07
CA PRO A 104 4.42 -9.05 20.45
C PRO A 104 4.61 -7.83 21.37
N TRP A 105 3.98 -7.81 22.54
CA TRP A 105 4.08 -6.70 23.49
C TRP A 105 5.53 -6.36 23.89
N TRP A 106 6.48 -7.30 23.78
CA TRP A 106 7.91 -7.08 23.99
C TRP A 106 8.66 -6.43 22.81
N SER A 107 8.07 -6.39 21.62
CA SER A 107 8.59 -5.66 20.46
C SER A 107 8.26 -4.17 20.50
N MET A 108 7.34 -3.75 21.38
CA MET A 108 7.12 -2.35 21.78
C MET A 108 8.15 -1.90 22.82
N ASN A 109 9.43 -2.21 22.62
CA ASN A 109 10.47 -1.68 23.49
C ASN A 109 10.60 -0.17 23.19
N PRO A 110 10.24 0.74 24.11
CA PRO A 110 10.64 2.13 23.96
C PRO A 110 12.17 2.12 23.96
N LYS A 111 12.77 2.72 22.93
CA LYS A 111 14.21 2.80 22.68
C LYS A 111 15.02 2.69 23.99
N ARG A 112 15.77 1.60 24.16
CA ARG A 112 16.88 1.58 25.11
C ARG A 112 18.05 2.31 24.45
N ASN A 113 18.45 3.39 25.13
CA ASN A 113 19.57 4.31 24.92
C ASN A 113 19.25 5.54 24.06
#